data_AF-A0A4Q7TT61-F1
#
_entry.id   AF-A0A4Q7TT61-F1
#
_cell.length_a   1.000
_cell.length_b   1.000
_cell.length_c   1.000
_cell.angle_alpha   90.00
_cell.angle_beta   90.00
_cell.angle_gamma   90.00
#
_symmetry.space_group_name_H-M   'P 1'
#
loop_
_entity.id
_entity.type
_entity.pdbx_description
1 polymer ?
#
loop_
_entity_poly.entity_id
_entity_poly.type
_entity_poly.pdbx_seq_one_letter_code
_entity_poly.pdbx_strand_id
1 'polypeptide(L)'
;MTARLSRWAALGAASVLALGLAGCATDAPADDPTTAPAPDAQSTEWPDELVIGLVPSQDLDQLVEDAEALGELLAGEIGIPVTTTVTDNYAALVVAMQTGQAQVGLFGPIALVAAADQAGAEVVLQSVRRGTASYHTQWFTTDTDRFCLDEPVIVTDDDGNEFSHCNGTDTAEVGPVGVEALANIEAGETISFVDELSASGYYYPATQLENAAGLDPFSDISALFAGGHPNSILAVQRGDAAVGVSFDDARINLLEEDPEAGTSVTVFAWSDEIPNDGVAVAGDLPADLIQAITDAFLAIAETPEGQQALFDVYSIDGLVPADLEALDVARQVAANFGDR
;
A
#
# COMPACT_ATOMS: atom_id res chain seq x y z
N MET A 1 -65.36 -9.76 22.94
CA MET A 1 -65.16 -9.53 24.38
C MET A 1 -64.10 -8.44 24.56
N THR A 2 -64.56 -7.29 25.06
CA THR A 2 -63.84 -6.23 25.79
C THR A 2 -62.44 -5.75 25.34
N ALA A 3 -62.45 -4.54 24.78
CA ALA A 3 -61.32 -3.61 24.63
C ALA A 3 -60.86 -3.00 25.97
N ARG A 4 -59.63 -2.44 26.00
CA ARG A 4 -59.30 -1.26 26.81
C ARG A 4 -58.30 -0.33 26.09
N LEU A 5 -58.75 0.90 25.87
CA LEU A 5 -58.00 2.11 25.51
C LEU A 5 -57.58 2.87 26.77
N SER A 6 -56.48 3.62 26.69
CA SER A 6 -56.26 4.92 27.36
C SER A 6 -55.09 5.62 26.64
N ARG A 7 -55.24 6.66 25.79
CA ARG A 7 -55.71 8.06 26.01
C ARG A 7 -55.10 8.74 27.22
N TRP A 8 -54.04 9.53 27.03
CA TRP A 8 -53.84 10.85 27.68
C TRP A 8 -53.19 11.82 26.69
N ALA A 9 -53.94 12.87 26.35
CA ALA A 9 -53.51 14.16 25.81
C ALA A 9 -53.62 15.15 27.00
N ALA A 10 -53.05 16.35 27.11
CA ALA A 10 -52.31 17.26 26.23
C ALA A 10 -51.78 18.44 27.10
N LEU A 11 -51.02 19.33 26.45
CA LEU A 11 -51.11 20.82 26.53
C LEU A 11 -50.42 21.61 27.67
N GLY A 12 -49.62 22.59 27.21
CA GLY A 12 -49.35 23.90 27.85
C GLY A 12 -47.86 24.16 28.10
N ALA A 13 -47.24 25.30 27.77
CA ALA A 13 -47.66 26.54 27.13
C ALA A 13 -46.39 27.31 26.69
N ALA A 14 -46.47 28.05 25.59
CA ALA A 14 -45.44 28.98 25.13
C ALA A 14 -45.40 30.23 26.04
N SER A 15 -44.21 30.76 26.30
CA SER A 15 -44.01 32.08 26.90
C SER A 15 -42.87 32.81 26.18
N VAL A 16 -43.24 33.78 25.35
CA VAL A 16 -42.35 34.80 24.80
C VAL A 16 -42.24 35.92 25.83
N LEU A 17 -41.02 36.30 26.20
CA LEU A 17 -40.75 37.58 26.85
C LEU A 17 -39.49 38.20 26.25
N ALA A 18 -39.66 39.28 25.51
CA ALA A 18 -38.59 40.17 25.07
C ALA A 18 -38.64 41.43 25.92
N LEU A 19 -37.50 41.87 26.47
CA LEU A 19 -37.19 43.28 26.70
C LEU A 19 -35.69 43.43 26.99
N GLY A 20 -35.05 44.26 26.16
CA GLY A 20 -33.61 44.45 26.12
C GLY A 20 -33.08 45.43 27.17
N LEU A 21 -31.76 45.44 27.25
CA LEU A 21 -30.96 46.50 27.86
C LEU A 21 -29.76 46.77 26.96
N ALA A 22 -29.67 48.02 26.51
CA ALA A 22 -28.54 48.57 25.80
C ALA A 22 -27.30 48.59 26.71
N GLY A 23 -26.17 48.12 26.17
CA GLY A 23 -24.85 48.27 26.76
C GLY A 23 -23.85 48.62 25.67
N CYS A 24 -23.29 49.83 25.72
CA CYS A 24 -22.26 50.31 24.82
C CYS A 24 -20.95 49.55 25.01
N ALA A 25 -20.33 49.06 23.93
CA ALA A 25 -18.91 48.73 23.90
C ALA A 25 -18.36 48.84 22.46
N THR A 26 -17.53 49.87 22.28
CA THR A 26 -16.31 49.98 21.43
C THR A 26 -16.24 49.24 20.09
N ASP A 27 -15.99 50.03 19.03
CA ASP A 27 -15.57 49.63 17.68
C ASP A 27 -14.60 48.44 17.68
N ALA A 28 -15.03 47.33 17.07
CA ALA A 28 -14.16 46.28 16.56
C ALA A 28 -14.31 46.28 15.02
N PRO A 29 -13.22 46.14 14.25
CA PRO A 29 -13.34 46.03 12.80
C PRO A 29 -14.05 44.72 12.45
N ALA A 30 -14.93 44.78 11.45
CA ALA A 30 -15.64 43.61 10.95
C ALA A 30 -14.65 42.63 10.31
N ASP A 31 -14.64 41.39 10.80
CA ASP A 31 -13.94 40.28 10.16
C ASP A 31 -14.57 39.99 8.80
N ASP A 32 -13.73 40.01 7.77
CA ASP A 32 -14.06 39.65 6.39
C ASP A 32 -14.04 38.11 6.28
N PRO A 33 -15.12 37.42 5.88
CA PRO A 33 -15.21 35.96 5.95
C PRO A 33 -14.52 35.25 4.78
N THR A 34 -13.60 35.90 4.08
CA THR A 34 -12.96 35.38 2.85
C THR A 34 -11.48 35.00 2.99
N THR A 35 -10.92 35.01 4.20
CA THR A 35 -9.54 34.53 4.40
C THR A 35 -9.59 33.06 4.78
N ALA A 36 -9.34 32.18 3.81
CA ALA A 36 -8.96 30.80 4.10
C ALA A 36 -7.76 30.81 5.06
N PRO A 37 -7.64 29.85 6.00
CA PRO A 37 -6.46 29.76 6.84
C PRO A 37 -5.24 29.66 5.92
N ALA A 38 -4.21 30.46 6.20
CA ALA A 38 -2.91 30.24 5.60
C ALA A 38 -2.46 28.81 5.95
N PRO A 39 -1.75 28.10 5.05
CA PRO A 39 -1.13 26.84 5.43
C PRO A 39 -0.27 27.09 6.68
N ASP A 40 -0.38 26.22 7.67
CA ASP A 40 0.43 26.31 8.88
C ASP A 40 1.89 26.45 8.47
N ALA A 41 2.58 27.43 9.06
CA ALA A 41 3.97 27.67 8.75
C ALA A 41 4.77 26.40 9.05
N GLN A 42 5.55 25.92 8.07
CA GLN A 42 6.49 24.80 8.25
C GLN A 42 7.22 24.96 9.57
N SER A 43 7.19 23.91 10.39
CA SER A 43 7.91 23.93 11.66
C SER A 43 9.40 24.19 11.37
N THR A 44 10.04 25.04 12.16
CA THR A 44 11.48 25.35 12.00
C THR A 44 12.35 24.55 12.96
N GLU A 45 11.74 23.73 13.81
CA GLU A 45 12.41 22.92 14.82
C GLU A 45 12.16 21.45 14.52
N TRP A 46 13.20 20.63 14.67
CA TRP A 46 13.08 19.18 14.53
C TRP A 46 12.25 18.60 15.68
N PRO A 47 11.48 17.53 15.46
CA PRO A 47 10.82 16.81 16.54
C PRO A 47 11.86 16.13 17.43
N ASP A 48 11.47 15.82 18.66
CA ASP A 48 12.32 15.08 19.60
C ASP A 48 12.55 13.61 19.17
N GLU A 49 11.70 13.08 18.29
CA GLU A 49 11.71 11.70 17.79
C GLU A 49 11.00 11.64 16.42
N LEU A 50 11.40 10.69 15.57
CA LEU A 50 10.69 10.33 14.34
C LEU A 50 10.02 8.97 14.49
N VAL A 51 8.81 8.86 13.92
CA VAL A 51 8.13 7.58 13.73
C VAL A 51 8.13 7.23 12.24
N ILE A 52 8.70 6.07 11.92
CA ILE A 52 8.68 5.47 10.58
C ILE A 52 7.58 4.41 10.55
N GLY A 53 6.59 4.63 9.69
CA GLY A 53 5.53 3.67 9.47
C GLY A 53 5.76 2.81 8.24
N LEU A 54 5.35 1.54 8.35
CA LEU A 54 5.47 0.53 7.31
C LEU A 54 4.11 -0.11 7.04
N VAL A 55 3.85 -0.42 5.77
CA VAL A 55 2.67 -1.20 5.38
C VAL A 55 2.91 -2.69 5.65
N PRO A 56 1.88 -3.47 6.03
CA PRO A 56 2.04 -4.89 6.36
C PRO A 56 2.09 -5.77 5.09
N SER A 57 3.04 -5.50 4.19
CA SER A 57 3.12 -6.18 2.88
C SER A 57 3.70 -7.59 2.95
N GLN A 58 4.47 -7.89 3.99
CA GLN A 58 5.16 -9.16 4.22
C GLN A 58 4.61 -9.88 5.46
N ASP A 59 5.31 -10.91 5.93
CA ASP A 59 5.05 -11.50 7.24
C ASP A 59 5.21 -10.44 8.34
N LEU A 60 4.19 -10.32 9.20
CA LEU A 60 4.11 -9.22 10.16
C LEU A 60 5.16 -9.36 11.28
N ASP A 61 5.35 -10.57 11.79
CA ASP A 61 6.23 -10.79 12.94
C ASP A 61 7.68 -10.51 12.52
N GLN A 62 8.09 -11.00 11.35
CA GLN A 62 9.42 -10.73 10.80
C GLN A 62 9.60 -9.25 10.43
N LEU A 63 8.61 -8.64 9.77
CA LEU A 63 8.69 -7.24 9.33
C LEU A 63 8.84 -6.26 10.51
N VAL A 64 8.28 -6.56 11.68
CA VAL A 64 8.46 -5.72 12.87
C VAL A 64 9.93 -5.75 13.31
N GLU A 65 10.56 -6.92 13.37
CA GLU A 65 11.97 -7.05 13.75
C GLU A 65 12.89 -6.34 12.75
N ASP A 66 12.65 -6.53 11.44
CA ASP A 66 13.45 -5.91 10.38
C ASP A 66 13.29 -4.38 10.35
N ALA A 67 12.07 -3.88 10.62
CA ALA A 67 11.81 -2.47 10.72
C ALA A 67 12.53 -1.83 11.92
N GLU A 68 12.57 -2.49 13.07
CA GLU A 68 13.33 -2.02 14.23
C GLU A 68 14.83 -1.87 13.89
N ALA A 69 15.42 -2.87 13.22
CA ALA A 69 16.82 -2.81 12.79
C ALA A 69 17.08 -1.63 11.81
N LEU A 70 16.21 -1.42 10.84
CA LEU A 70 16.28 -0.26 9.93
C LEU A 70 16.15 1.07 10.70
N GLY A 71 15.25 1.13 11.67
CA GLY A 71 15.04 2.31 12.53
C GLY A 71 16.29 2.68 13.33
N GLU A 72 17.00 1.68 13.88
CA GLU A 72 18.26 1.91 14.61
C GLU A 72 19.36 2.51 13.72
N LEU A 73 19.50 2.02 12.48
CA LEU A 73 20.44 2.57 11.51
C LEU A 73 20.10 4.03 11.17
N LEU A 74 18.82 4.31 10.93
CA LEU A 74 18.34 5.67 10.62
C LEU A 74 18.52 6.62 11.82
N ALA A 75 18.30 6.16 13.05
CA ALA A 75 18.58 6.95 14.25
C ALA A 75 20.06 7.33 14.35
N GLY A 76 20.96 6.41 13.98
CA GLY A 76 22.41 6.63 13.94
C GLY A 76 22.81 7.72 12.95
N GLU A 77 22.24 7.70 11.74
CA GLU A 77 22.54 8.67 10.68
C GLU A 77 21.88 10.04 10.92
N ILE A 78 20.62 10.07 11.37
CA ILE A 78 19.86 11.33 11.55
C ILE A 78 20.27 12.05 12.86
N GLY A 79 20.62 11.29 13.91
CA GLY A 79 21.07 11.84 15.20
C GLY A 79 19.95 12.21 16.17
N ILE A 80 18.71 11.77 15.91
CA ILE A 80 17.57 11.81 16.85
C ILE A 80 16.97 10.40 16.97
N PRO A 81 16.24 10.09 18.05
CA PRO A 81 15.49 8.84 18.17
C PRO A 81 14.59 8.58 16.97
N VAL A 82 14.60 7.33 16.50
CA VAL A 82 13.72 6.83 15.45
C VAL A 82 13.04 5.59 16.00
N THR A 83 11.72 5.56 15.93
CA THR A 83 10.91 4.36 16.22
C THR A 83 10.19 3.92 14.96
N THR A 84 9.83 2.64 14.92
CA THR A 84 9.12 2.07 13.78
C THR A 84 7.76 1.53 14.20
N THR A 85 6.83 1.49 13.25
CA THR A 85 5.52 0.87 13.43
C THR A 85 5.06 0.22 12.14
N VAL A 86 4.69 -1.05 12.21
CA VAL A 86 3.97 -1.71 11.12
C VAL A 86 2.48 -1.52 11.39
N THR A 87 1.78 -1.00 10.40
CA THR A 87 0.35 -0.66 10.53
C THR A 87 -0.56 -1.86 10.22
N ASP A 88 -1.82 -1.80 10.66
CA ASP A 88 -2.78 -2.89 10.46
C ASP A 88 -3.16 -3.12 8.98
N ASN A 89 -3.06 -2.08 8.16
CA ASN A 89 -3.32 -2.10 6.72
C ASN A 89 -2.73 -0.84 6.07
N TYR A 90 -2.70 -0.79 4.74
CA TYR A 90 -2.01 0.29 4.03
C TYR A 90 -2.69 1.64 4.24
N ALA A 91 -4.03 1.66 4.30
CA ALA A 91 -4.79 2.87 4.55
C ALA A 91 -4.53 3.44 5.96
N ALA A 92 -4.27 2.58 6.94
CA ALA A 92 -3.93 2.98 8.30
C ALA A 92 -2.61 3.76 8.33
N LEU A 93 -1.62 3.42 7.49
CA LEU A 93 -0.40 4.21 7.39
C LEU A 93 -0.63 5.58 6.75
N VAL A 94 -1.47 5.67 5.72
CA VAL A 94 -1.88 6.96 5.15
C VAL A 94 -2.53 7.86 6.22
N VAL A 95 -3.44 7.30 7.02
CA VAL A 95 -4.08 8.02 8.14
C VAL A 95 -3.07 8.36 9.24
N ALA A 96 -2.13 7.48 9.55
CA ALA A 96 -1.10 7.74 10.54
C ALA A 96 -0.25 8.95 10.15
N MET A 97 0.13 9.07 8.88
CA MET A 97 0.82 10.26 8.38
C MET A 97 -0.07 11.50 8.41
N GLN A 98 -1.32 11.40 7.95
CA GLN A 98 -2.27 12.51 7.94
C GLN A 98 -2.53 13.08 9.35
N THR A 99 -2.42 12.25 10.37
CA THR A 99 -2.68 12.61 11.78
C THR A 99 -1.41 12.90 12.57
N GLY A 100 -0.24 12.89 11.92
CA GLY A 100 1.06 13.14 12.56
C GLY A 100 1.55 12.02 13.49
N GLN A 101 0.93 10.83 13.42
CA GLN A 101 1.37 9.65 14.17
C GLN A 101 2.59 8.98 13.52
N ALA A 102 2.83 9.20 12.22
CA ALA A 102 4.05 8.81 11.51
C ALA A 102 4.58 10.00 10.69
N GLN A 103 5.89 10.24 10.74
CA GLN A 103 6.55 11.31 9.97
C GLN A 103 7.12 10.81 8.65
N VAL A 104 7.42 9.52 8.58
CA VAL A 104 7.94 8.84 7.39
C VAL A 104 7.09 7.60 7.14
N GLY A 105 6.77 7.31 5.88
CA GLY A 105 6.05 6.12 5.48
C GLY A 105 6.74 5.41 4.33
N LEU A 106 6.90 4.09 4.44
CA LEU A 106 7.31 3.24 3.32
C LEU A 106 6.06 2.59 2.72
N PHE A 107 5.82 2.82 1.43
CA PHE A 107 4.56 2.48 0.77
C PHE A 107 4.77 1.89 -0.62
N GLY A 108 3.85 0.99 -0.98
CA GLY A 108 3.59 0.67 -2.38
C GLY A 108 3.08 1.89 -3.18
N PRO A 109 3.16 1.86 -4.52
CA PRO A 109 2.92 3.03 -5.39
C PRO A 109 1.54 3.68 -5.26
N ILE A 110 0.48 2.88 -5.13
CA ILE A 110 -0.88 3.40 -4.96
C ILE A 110 -1.03 4.08 -3.60
N ALA A 111 -0.44 3.50 -2.55
CA ALA A 111 -0.44 4.10 -1.23
C ALA A 111 0.48 5.34 -1.13
N LEU A 112 1.56 5.42 -1.92
CA LEU A 112 2.35 6.66 -2.09
C LEU A 112 1.48 7.79 -2.66
N VAL A 113 0.72 7.50 -3.73
CA VAL A 113 -0.21 8.46 -4.31
C VAL A 113 -1.25 8.90 -3.26
N ALA A 114 -1.82 7.95 -2.52
CA ALA A 114 -2.78 8.25 -1.45
C ALA A 114 -2.16 9.11 -0.33
N ALA A 115 -0.93 8.81 0.10
CA ALA A 115 -0.22 9.60 1.10
C ALA A 115 0.05 11.04 0.61
N ALA A 116 0.49 11.20 -0.64
CA ALA A 116 0.69 12.52 -1.23
C ALA A 116 -0.61 13.32 -1.32
N ASP A 117 -1.67 12.72 -1.86
CA ASP A 117 -2.93 13.41 -2.15
C ASP A 117 -3.78 13.66 -0.90
N GLN A 118 -3.71 12.78 0.11
CA GLN A 118 -4.60 12.81 1.29
C GLN A 118 -3.90 13.26 2.58
N ALA A 119 -2.61 12.95 2.74
CA ALA A 119 -1.82 13.32 3.91
C ALA A 119 -0.87 14.50 3.65
N GLY A 120 -0.78 14.99 2.42
CA GLY A 120 0.17 16.06 2.06
C GLY A 120 1.63 15.62 2.20
N ALA A 121 1.89 14.33 2.04
CA ALA A 121 3.24 13.78 2.11
C ALA A 121 4.05 14.11 0.84
N GLU A 122 5.35 14.28 1.00
CA GLU A 122 6.31 14.41 -0.10
C GLU A 122 6.97 13.06 -0.36
N VAL A 123 6.86 12.55 -1.59
CA VAL A 123 7.56 11.32 -1.99
C VAL A 123 9.01 11.67 -2.36
N VAL A 124 9.97 11.13 -1.62
CA VAL A 124 11.38 11.54 -1.70
C VAL A 124 12.28 10.49 -2.35
N LEU A 125 11.99 9.21 -2.13
CA LEU A 125 12.80 8.09 -2.65
C LEU A 125 11.94 7.00 -3.25
N GLN A 126 12.53 6.24 -4.16
CA GLN A 126 11.97 5.05 -4.79
C GLN A 126 12.99 3.92 -4.71
N SER A 127 12.50 2.69 -4.52
CA SER A 127 13.35 1.51 -4.45
C SER A 127 13.84 1.07 -5.83
N VAL A 128 15.01 0.46 -5.82
CA VAL A 128 15.56 -0.29 -6.95
C VAL A 128 15.70 -1.73 -6.50
N ARG A 129 15.20 -2.65 -7.33
CA ARG A 129 15.35 -4.09 -7.14
C ARG A 129 15.92 -4.67 -8.41
N ARG A 130 16.97 -5.49 -8.31
CA ARG A 130 17.64 -6.16 -9.43
C ARG A 130 18.04 -5.20 -10.56
N GLY A 131 18.38 -3.96 -10.19
CA GLY A 131 18.74 -2.91 -11.14
C GLY A 131 17.59 -2.25 -11.89
N THR A 132 16.33 -2.57 -11.58
CA THR A 132 15.13 -1.92 -12.12
C THR A 132 14.37 -1.13 -11.06
N ALA A 133 13.76 -0.03 -11.49
CA ALA A 133 12.87 0.80 -10.68
C ALA A 133 11.39 0.48 -10.94
N SER A 134 11.10 -0.62 -11.63
CA SER A 134 9.76 -1.15 -11.87
C SER A 134 9.69 -2.65 -11.57
N TYR A 135 8.47 -3.11 -11.37
CA TYR A 135 8.12 -4.50 -11.12
C TYR A 135 6.72 -4.80 -11.70
N HIS A 136 6.15 -5.98 -11.46
CA HIS A 136 4.80 -6.29 -11.91
C HIS A 136 4.01 -7.11 -10.90
N THR A 137 2.69 -7.16 -11.08
CA THR A 137 1.86 -8.20 -10.47
C THR A 137 2.19 -9.54 -11.09
N GLN A 138 2.30 -10.58 -10.27
CA GLN A 138 2.16 -11.96 -10.73
C GLN A 138 0.79 -12.53 -10.34
N TRP A 139 0.18 -13.23 -11.29
CA TRP A 139 -0.99 -14.07 -11.08
C TRP A 139 -0.57 -15.53 -10.93
N PHE A 140 -1.13 -16.21 -9.94
CA PHE A 140 -0.80 -17.61 -9.68
C PHE A 140 -2.02 -18.45 -9.31
N THR A 141 -1.90 -19.76 -9.51
CA THR A 141 -2.96 -20.75 -9.29
C THR A 141 -2.39 -22.13 -8.96
N THR A 142 -3.23 -23.01 -8.43
CA THR A 142 -2.98 -24.47 -8.37
C THR A 142 -3.65 -25.24 -9.50
N ASP A 143 -4.56 -24.61 -10.28
CA ASP A 143 -5.31 -25.22 -11.37
C ASP A 143 -4.62 -24.99 -12.73
N THR A 144 -3.48 -25.65 -12.93
CA THR A 144 -2.67 -25.51 -14.15
C THR A 144 -3.40 -25.98 -15.41
N ASP A 145 -4.30 -26.97 -15.31
CA ASP A 145 -5.11 -27.46 -16.44
C ASP A 145 -6.00 -26.36 -17.04
N ARG A 146 -6.42 -25.39 -16.22
CA ARG A 146 -7.27 -24.28 -16.63
C ARG A 146 -6.48 -23.05 -17.04
N PHE A 147 -5.43 -22.69 -16.31
CA PHE A 147 -4.76 -21.40 -16.48
C PHE A 147 -3.46 -21.46 -17.30
N CYS A 148 -2.84 -22.63 -17.44
CA CYS A 148 -1.67 -22.79 -18.30
C CYS A 148 -2.09 -23.17 -19.73
N LEU A 149 -1.84 -22.26 -20.66
CA LEU A 149 -2.08 -22.40 -22.10
C LEU A 149 -0.92 -23.14 -22.80
N ASP A 150 0.21 -23.28 -22.10
CA ASP A 150 1.35 -24.14 -22.43
C ASP A 150 1.68 -25.09 -21.27
N GLU A 151 2.64 -25.99 -21.49
CA GLU A 151 3.08 -26.92 -20.45
C GLU A 151 3.82 -26.15 -19.35
N PRO A 152 3.45 -26.32 -18.06
CA PRO A 152 4.19 -25.71 -16.96
C PRO A 152 5.66 -26.11 -16.96
N VAL A 153 6.52 -25.15 -16.63
CA VAL A 153 7.96 -25.32 -16.52
C VAL A 153 8.42 -24.99 -15.11
N ILE A 154 9.46 -25.71 -14.66
CA ILE A 154 10.15 -25.41 -13.41
C ILE A 154 11.45 -24.68 -13.75
N VAL A 155 11.62 -23.50 -13.16
CA VAL A 155 12.83 -22.69 -13.25
C VAL A 155 13.56 -22.79 -11.90
N THR A 156 14.88 -22.98 -11.95
CA THR A 156 15.71 -22.97 -10.75
C THR A 156 16.51 -21.67 -10.72
N ASP A 157 16.44 -20.93 -9.61
CA ASP A 157 17.24 -19.72 -9.42
C ASP A 157 18.71 -20.04 -9.10
N ASP A 158 19.52 -19.00 -8.92
CA ASP A 158 20.96 -19.13 -8.62
C ASP A 158 21.23 -19.77 -7.24
N ASP A 159 20.26 -19.72 -6.33
CA ASP A 159 20.33 -20.29 -4.97
C ASP A 159 19.82 -21.74 -4.92
N GLY A 160 19.30 -22.27 -6.04
CA GLY A 160 18.81 -23.63 -6.17
C GLY A 160 17.34 -23.81 -5.80
N ASN A 161 16.59 -22.71 -5.61
CA ASN A 161 15.16 -22.74 -5.36
C ASN A 161 14.39 -22.96 -6.65
N GLU A 162 13.35 -23.78 -6.60
CA GLU A 162 12.54 -24.14 -7.77
C GLU A 162 11.22 -23.35 -7.79
N PHE A 163 10.87 -22.82 -8.97
CA PHE A 163 9.67 -22.04 -9.19
C PHE A 163 8.86 -22.59 -10.37
N SER A 164 7.54 -22.70 -10.18
CA SER A 164 6.63 -23.15 -11.24
C SER A 164 6.06 -21.97 -12.04
N HIS A 165 6.14 -22.05 -13.36
CA HIS A 165 5.74 -21.01 -14.31
C HIS A 165 5.02 -21.62 -15.52
N CYS A 166 4.16 -20.83 -16.16
CA CYS A 166 3.63 -21.13 -17.48
C CYS A 166 3.30 -19.83 -18.24
N ASN A 167 2.81 -19.96 -19.47
CA ASN A 167 2.42 -18.88 -20.38
C ASN A 167 3.54 -17.89 -20.69
N GLY A 168 4.81 -18.34 -20.71
CA GLY A 168 5.98 -17.51 -20.98
C GLY A 168 6.47 -16.64 -19.81
N THR A 169 5.88 -16.79 -18.61
CA THR A 169 6.34 -16.07 -17.39
C THR A 169 7.70 -16.54 -16.88
N ASP A 170 8.26 -17.61 -17.44
CA ASP A 170 9.60 -18.13 -17.14
C ASP A 170 10.73 -17.43 -17.91
N THR A 171 10.40 -16.81 -19.04
CA THR A 171 11.39 -16.21 -19.97
C THR A 171 11.17 -14.73 -20.23
N ALA A 172 10.01 -14.18 -19.83
CA ALA A 172 9.73 -12.77 -19.98
C ALA A 172 10.66 -11.92 -19.09
N GLU A 173 11.12 -10.80 -19.63
CA GLU A 173 11.92 -9.81 -18.88
C GLU A 173 11.06 -8.66 -18.36
N VAL A 174 9.91 -8.40 -19.00
CA VAL A 174 8.97 -7.32 -18.67
C VAL A 174 7.54 -7.79 -18.94
N GLY A 175 6.60 -7.29 -18.14
CA GLY A 175 5.18 -7.50 -18.39
C GLY A 175 4.59 -6.57 -19.47
N PRO A 176 3.35 -6.83 -19.94
CA PRO A 176 2.48 -7.93 -19.53
C PRO A 176 2.78 -9.23 -20.31
N VAL A 177 2.51 -10.37 -19.68
CA VAL A 177 2.64 -11.71 -20.29
C VAL A 177 1.54 -12.64 -19.77
N GLY A 178 1.10 -13.61 -20.57
CA GLY A 178 0.11 -14.62 -20.18
C GLY A 178 -1.31 -14.11 -19.90
N VAL A 179 -1.60 -12.85 -20.22
CA VAL A 179 -2.85 -12.16 -19.87
C VAL A 179 -4.09 -12.79 -20.52
N GLU A 180 -3.93 -13.54 -21.61
CA GLU A 180 -5.03 -14.28 -22.24
C GLU A 180 -5.65 -15.31 -21.29
N ALA A 181 -4.85 -15.89 -20.37
CA ALA A 181 -5.34 -16.86 -19.39
C ALA A 181 -6.30 -16.23 -18.35
N LEU A 182 -6.28 -14.90 -18.17
CA LEU A 182 -7.22 -14.22 -17.27
C LEU A 182 -8.67 -14.35 -17.74
N ALA A 183 -8.90 -14.53 -19.05
CA ALA A 183 -10.23 -14.79 -19.60
C ALA A 183 -10.84 -16.13 -19.12
N ASN A 184 -10.04 -17.00 -18.52
CA ASN A 184 -10.52 -18.25 -17.93
C ASN A 184 -11.08 -18.05 -16.52
N ILE A 185 -10.91 -16.88 -15.88
CA ILE A 185 -11.51 -16.56 -14.58
C ILE A 185 -13.03 -16.41 -14.74
N GLU A 186 -13.79 -17.02 -13.84
CA GLU A 186 -15.26 -17.03 -13.90
C GLU A 186 -15.87 -16.04 -12.90
N ALA A 187 -17.05 -15.52 -13.23
CA ALA A 187 -17.79 -14.65 -12.31
C ALA A 187 -18.19 -15.42 -11.03
N GLY A 188 -18.03 -14.77 -9.88
CA GLY A 188 -18.27 -15.29 -8.53
C GLY A 188 -17.11 -16.09 -7.95
N GLU A 189 -16.00 -16.23 -8.69
CA GLU A 189 -14.81 -16.91 -8.22
C GLU A 189 -14.08 -16.12 -7.14
N THR A 190 -13.44 -16.83 -6.21
CA THR A 190 -12.64 -16.19 -5.16
C THR A 190 -11.24 -15.89 -5.67
N ILE A 191 -10.86 -14.62 -5.60
CA ILE A 191 -9.51 -14.14 -5.88
C ILE A 191 -8.87 -13.68 -4.58
N SER A 192 -7.67 -14.18 -4.31
CA SER A 192 -6.84 -13.72 -3.21
C SER A 192 -6.08 -12.45 -3.61
N PHE A 193 -6.55 -11.31 -3.12
CA PHE A 193 -5.88 -10.01 -3.17
C PHE A 193 -5.06 -9.78 -1.90
N VAL A 194 -4.30 -8.70 -1.88
CA VAL A 194 -3.40 -8.38 -0.77
C VAL A 194 -4.06 -7.36 0.16
N ASP A 195 -4.10 -6.09 -0.26
CA ASP A 195 -4.66 -4.97 0.47
C ASP A 195 -5.34 -4.02 -0.52
N GLU A 196 -6.36 -3.32 -0.08
CA GLU A 196 -7.14 -2.37 -0.88
C GLU A 196 -6.32 -1.19 -1.42
N LEU A 197 -5.15 -0.85 -0.87
CA LEU A 197 -4.23 0.13 -1.47
C LEU A 197 -2.96 -0.51 -2.05
N SER A 198 -2.97 -1.82 -2.27
CA SER A 198 -1.85 -2.51 -2.92
C SER A 198 -1.88 -2.28 -4.43
N ALA A 199 -0.76 -1.82 -4.99
CA ALA A 199 -0.61 -1.66 -6.44
C ALA A 199 -0.67 -3.02 -7.14
N SER A 200 0.29 -3.90 -6.84
CA SER A 200 0.38 -5.22 -7.45
C SER A 200 -0.65 -6.21 -6.90
N GLY A 201 -1.08 -6.03 -5.65
CA GLY A 201 -1.99 -6.92 -4.97
C GLY A 201 -3.46 -6.58 -5.10
N TYR A 202 -3.82 -5.47 -5.78
CA TYR A 202 -5.21 -5.12 -6.05
C TYR A 202 -5.42 -4.25 -7.29
N TYR A 203 -4.86 -3.04 -7.36
CA TYR A 203 -5.26 -2.05 -8.38
C TYR A 203 -4.92 -2.47 -9.82
N TYR A 204 -3.69 -2.92 -10.07
CA TYR A 204 -3.26 -3.42 -11.37
C TYR A 204 -3.98 -4.70 -11.77
N PRO A 205 -4.05 -5.76 -10.94
CA PRO A 205 -4.77 -6.97 -11.32
C PRO A 205 -6.27 -6.74 -11.50
N ALA A 206 -6.90 -5.92 -10.68
CA ALA A 206 -8.31 -5.58 -10.83
C ALA A 206 -8.59 -4.85 -12.16
N THR A 207 -7.68 -3.96 -12.58
CA THR A 207 -7.72 -3.34 -13.92
C THR A 207 -7.52 -4.36 -15.04
N GLN A 208 -6.62 -5.33 -14.87
CA GLN A 208 -6.43 -6.40 -15.86
C GLN A 208 -7.64 -7.31 -15.99
N LEU A 209 -8.30 -7.68 -14.88
CA LEU A 209 -9.52 -8.51 -14.90
C LEU A 209 -10.61 -7.89 -15.75
N GLU A 210 -10.86 -6.60 -15.55
CA GLU A 210 -11.87 -5.88 -16.33
C GLU A 210 -11.50 -5.85 -17.82
N ASN A 211 -10.23 -5.56 -18.13
CA ASN A 211 -9.78 -5.45 -19.52
C ASN A 211 -9.73 -6.80 -20.26
N ALA A 212 -9.34 -7.88 -19.57
CA ALA A 212 -9.12 -9.19 -20.18
C ALA A 212 -10.34 -10.11 -20.11
N ALA A 213 -11.08 -10.09 -19.00
CA ALA A 213 -12.23 -10.95 -18.76
C ALA A 213 -13.58 -10.21 -18.83
N GLY A 214 -13.57 -8.88 -18.82
CA GLY A 214 -14.81 -8.08 -18.76
C GLY A 214 -15.53 -8.21 -17.42
N LEU A 215 -14.83 -8.66 -16.37
CA LEU A 215 -15.37 -8.85 -15.03
C LEU A 215 -15.11 -7.63 -14.18
N ASP A 216 -16.16 -7.12 -13.53
CA ASP A 216 -16.02 -6.07 -12.53
C ASP A 216 -15.43 -6.66 -11.24
N PRO A 217 -14.22 -6.23 -10.80
CA PRO A 217 -13.60 -6.75 -9.59
C PRO A 217 -14.39 -6.46 -8.30
N PHE A 218 -15.35 -5.52 -8.33
CA PHE A 218 -16.18 -5.16 -7.18
C PHE A 218 -17.49 -5.95 -7.10
N SER A 219 -18.07 -6.35 -8.24
CA SER A 219 -19.38 -7.02 -8.26
C SER A 219 -19.35 -8.45 -8.76
N ASP A 220 -18.41 -8.77 -9.64
CA ASP A 220 -18.37 -10.05 -10.34
C ASP A 220 -17.36 -11.02 -9.74
N ILE A 221 -16.57 -10.60 -8.74
CA ILE A 221 -15.55 -11.41 -8.07
C ILE A 221 -15.82 -11.46 -6.55
N SER A 222 -15.50 -12.59 -5.93
CA SER A 222 -15.45 -12.70 -4.47
C SER A 222 -14.03 -12.35 -3.99
N ALA A 223 -13.81 -11.09 -3.62
CA ALA A 223 -12.50 -10.65 -3.13
C ALA A 223 -12.18 -11.22 -1.73
N LEU A 224 -11.03 -11.88 -1.60
CA LEU A 224 -10.39 -12.24 -0.34
C LEU A 224 -9.16 -11.35 -0.16
N PHE A 225 -9.17 -10.42 0.80
CA PHE A 225 -7.98 -9.62 1.12
C PHE A 225 -7.13 -10.33 2.18
N ALA A 226 -5.96 -10.82 1.76
CA ALA A 226 -5.06 -11.63 2.58
C ALA A 226 -4.14 -10.78 3.50
N GLY A 227 -4.15 -9.46 3.36
CA GLY A 227 -3.35 -8.51 4.14
C GLY A 227 -1.90 -8.37 3.65
N GLY A 228 -1.26 -9.49 3.28
CA GLY A 228 0.14 -9.54 2.85
C GLY A 228 0.35 -10.44 1.62
N HIS A 229 1.46 -10.22 0.91
CA HIS A 229 1.80 -10.96 -0.30
C HIS A 229 2.03 -12.47 -0.05
N PRO A 230 2.78 -12.87 1.00
CA PRO A 230 2.90 -14.28 1.36
C PRO A 230 1.54 -14.92 1.69
N ASN A 231 0.68 -14.22 2.42
CA ASN A 231 -0.65 -14.71 2.78
C ASN A 231 -1.55 -14.96 1.56
N SER A 232 -1.38 -14.19 0.48
CA SER A 232 -2.12 -14.39 -0.75
C SER A 232 -1.72 -15.70 -1.45
N ILE A 233 -0.42 -16.02 -1.45
CA ILE A 233 0.11 -17.30 -1.95
C ILE A 233 -0.44 -18.46 -1.10
N LEU A 234 -0.32 -18.34 0.22
CA LEU A 234 -0.81 -19.36 1.15
C LEU A 234 -2.33 -19.60 1.02
N ALA A 235 -3.13 -18.57 0.72
CA ALA A 235 -4.57 -18.72 0.50
C ALA A 235 -4.87 -19.59 -0.73
N VAL A 236 -4.13 -19.41 -1.83
CA VAL A 236 -4.28 -20.24 -3.04
C VAL A 236 -3.76 -21.66 -2.80
N GLN A 237 -2.62 -21.82 -2.13
CA GLN A 237 -2.09 -23.14 -1.75
C GLN A 237 -3.10 -23.95 -0.92
N ARG A 238 -3.81 -23.31 0.02
CA ARG A 238 -4.83 -23.95 0.86
C ARG A 238 -6.18 -24.19 0.15
N GLY A 239 -6.35 -23.65 -1.05
CA GLY A 239 -7.60 -23.71 -1.80
C GLY A 239 -8.68 -22.75 -1.28
N ASP A 240 -8.30 -21.72 -0.52
CA ASP A 240 -9.21 -20.66 -0.06
C ASP A 240 -9.61 -19.72 -1.23
N ALA A 241 -8.75 -19.62 -2.25
CA ALA A 241 -8.97 -18.89 -3.49
C ALA A 241 -8.49 -19.70 -4.70
N ALA A 242 -9.11 -19.51 -5.86
CA ALA A 242 -8.74 -20.23 -7.08
C ALA A 242 -7.51 -19.63 -7.78
N VAL A 243 -7.40 -18.30 -7.71
CA VAL A 243 -6.25 -17.53 -8.18
C VAL A 243 -5.87 -16.50 -7.13
N GLY A 244 -4.62 -16.10 -7.14
CA GLY A 244 -4.10 -15.07 -6.25
C GLY A 244 -3.13 -14.15 -6.97
N VAL A 245 -2.87 -13.03 -6.33
CA VAL A 245 -1.95 -12.00 -6.84
C VAL A 245 -0.93 -11.58 -5.78
N SER A 246 0.25 -11.21 -6.25
CA SER A 246 1.31 -10.60 -5.43
C SER A 246 2.24 -9.74 -6.30
N PHE A 247 3.22 -9.08 -5.71
CA PHE A 247 4.40 -8.65 -6.48
C PHE A 247 5.18 -9.88 -6.97
N ASP A 248 6.01 -9.68 -7.98
CA ASP A 248 6.93 -10.66 -8.55
C ASP A 248 7.85 -11.27 -7.47
N ASP A 249 7.96 -12.59 -7.45
CA ASP A 249 8.86 -13.31 -6.54
C ASP A 249 8.52 -13.27 -5.04
N ALA A 250 7.32 -12.83 -4.66
CA ALA A 250 6.83 -12.95 -3.27
C ALA A 250 6.84 -14.40 -2.72
N ARG A 251 6.99 -15.42 -3.59
CA ARG A 251 7.19 -16.83 -3.22
C ARG A 251 8.52 -17.06 -2.48
N ILE A 252 9.56 -16.27 -2.75
CA ILE A 252 10.87 -16.38 -2.09
C ILE A 252 10.73 -16.20 -0.58
N ASN A 253 9.86 -15.28 -0.16
CA ASN A 253 9.65 -14.94 1.24
C ASN A 253 8.99 -16.07 2.05
N LEU A 254 8.54 -17.14 1.38
CA LEU A 254 7.99 -18.32 2.03
C LEU A 254 8.98 -19.49 2.09
N LEU A 255 10.09 -19.45 1.35
CA LEU A 255 10.95 -20.63 1.14
C LEU A 255 11.68 -21.11 2.40
N GLU A 256 11.93 -20.21 3.35
CA GLU A 256 12.54 -20.60 4.63
C GLU A 256 11.61 -21.51 5.44
N GLU A 257 10.31 -21.19 5.46
CA GLU A 257 9.30 -21.92 6.22
C GLU A 257 8.69 -23.09 5.42
N ASP A 258 8.52 -22.89 4.12
CA ASP A 258 7.97 -23.82 3.13
C ASP A 258 8.86 -23.87 1.88
N PRO A 259 9.87 -24.76 1.85
CA PRO A 259 10.75 -24.92 0.69
C PRO A 259 10.04 -25.32 -0.61
N GLU A 260 8.79 -25.79 -0.54
CA GLU A 260 7.99 -26.13 -1.72
C GLU A 260 7.15 -24.93 -2.22
N ALA A 261 7.15 -23.79 -1.50
CA ALA A 261 6.32 -22.64 -1.82
C ALA A 261 6.53 -22.13 -3.26
N GLY A 262 7.76 -22.19 -3.78
CA GLY A 262 8.08 -21.81 -5.16
C GLY A 262 7.35 -22.65 -6.23
N THR A 263 7.06 -23.93 -5.96
CA THR A 263 6.40 -24.85 -6.90
C THR A 263 4.96 -25.21 -6.53
N SER A 264 4.54 -24.87 -5.30
CA SER A 264 3.19 -25.11 -4.76
C SER A 264 2.06 -24.38 -5.53
N VAL A 265 2.39 -23.27 -6.19
CA VAL A 265 1.52 -22.51 -7.10
C VAL A 265 2.31 -22.21 -8.37
N THR A 266 1.61 -22.16 -9.49
CA THR A 266 2.17 -21.82 -10.80
C THR A 266 1.82 -20.39 -11.18
N VAL A 267 2.84 -19.59 -11.48
CA VAL A 267 2.66 -18.25 -12.03
C VAL A 267 2.28 -18.36 -13.51
N PHE A 268 1.17 -17.72 -13.89
CA PHE A 268 0.59 -17.89 -15.23
C PHE A 268 0.38 -16.58 -16.00
N ALA A 269 0.45 -15.42 -15.33
CA ALA A 269 0.35 -14.12 -16.01
C ALA A 269 1.02 -13.01 -15.20
N TRP A 270 1.46 -11.95 -15.88
CA TRP A 270 1.97 -10.71 -15.28
C TRP A 270 1.18 -9.48 -15.72
N SER A 271 1.19 -8.42 -14.89
CA SER A 271 0.67 -7.10 -15.26
C SER A 271 1.60 -6.31 -16.17
N ASP A 272 1.10 -5.16 -16.66
CA ASP A 272 2.01 -4.09 -17.08
C ASP A 272 2.93 -3.71 -15.92
N GLU A 273 4.09 -3.13 -16.26
CA GLU A 273 5.06 -2.67 -15.27
C GLU A 273 4.48 -1.57 -14.36
N ILE A 274 4.83 -1.68 -13.09
CA ILE A 274 4.43 -0.83 -11.98
C ILE A 274 5.68 -0.09 -11.51
N PRO A 275 5.66 1.23 -11.32
CA PRO A 275 6.77 1.92 -10.67
C PRO A 275 6.99 1.32 -9.28
N ASN A 276 8.23 1.19 -8.82
CA ASN A 276 8.52 0.63 -7.50
C ASN A 276 7.91 1.44 -6.33
N ASP A 277 7.83 0.77 -5.19
CA ASP A 277 7.56 1.37 -3.88
C ASP A 277 8.62 2.39 -3.46
N GLY A 278 8.34 3.13 -2.40
CA GLY A 278 9.18 4.26 -2.03
C GLY A 278 8.92 4.81 -0.64
N VAL A 279 9.64 5.89 -0.35
CA VAL A 279 9.62 6.60 0.92
C VAL A 279 8.89 7.93 0.74
N ALA A 280 7.89 8.16 1.56
CA ALA A 280 7.20 9.44 1.70
C ALA A 280 7.46 10.04 3.08
N VAL A 281 7.58 11.36 3.15
CA VAL A 281 7.76 12.12 4.40
C VAL A 281 6.60 13.10 4.56
N ALA A 282 6.22 13.41 5.80
CA ALA A 282 5.20 14.43 6.05
C ALA A 282 5.68 15.80 5.51
N GLY A 283 4.86 16.47 4.70
CA GLY A 283 5.25 17.70 3.99
C GLY A 283 5.30 18.97 4.85
N ASP A 284 4.92 18.87 6.13
CA ASP A 284 4.98 19.97 7.11
C ASP A 284 6.24 19.93 8.00
N LEU A 285 7.12 18.93 7.78
CA LEU A 285 8.42 18.84 8.44
C LEU A 285 9.36 19.98 8.01
N PRO A 286 10.35 20.34 8.85
CA PRO A 286 11.40 21.27 8.46
C PRO A 286 12.14 20.76 7.21
N ALA A 287 12.41 21.65 6.24
CA ALA A 287 13.04 21.25 4.98
C ALA A 287 14.44 20.63 5.15
N ASP A 288 15.19 21.06 6.17
CA ASP A 288 16.48 20.48 6.53
C ASP A 288 16.35 19.08 7.15
N LEU A 289 15.23 18.79 7.83
CA LEU A 289 14.92 17.46 8.31
C LEU A 289 14.49 16.51 7.18
N ILE A 290 13.67 16.98 6.24
CA ILE A 290 13.32 16.19 5.03
C ILE A 290 14.59 15.79 4.29
N GLN A 291 15.53 16.73 4.11
CA GLN A 291 16.82 16.44 3.51
C GLN A 291 17.63 15.44 4.34
N ALA A 292 17.69 15.60 5.66
CA ALA A 292 18.42 14.69 6.54
C ALA A 292 17.86 13.25 6.51
N ILE A 293 16.53 13.09 6.48
CA ILE A 293 15.88 11.79 6.33
C ILE A 293 16.24 11.16 4.98
N THR A 294 16.14 11.94 3.90
CA THR A 294 16.46 11.46 2.54
C THR A 294 17.92 11.04 2.44
N ASP A 295 18.84 11.85 2.94
CA ASP A 295 20.28 11.57 2.95
C ASP A 295 20.61 10.36 3.82
N ALA A 296 19.96 10.18 4.96
CA ALA A 296 20.15 9.02 5.83
C ALA A 296 19.77 7.72 5.11
N PHE A 297 18.61 7.67 4.46
CA PHE A 297 18.19 6.51 3.66
C PHE A 297 19.18 6.19 2.52
N LEU A 298 19.68 7.21 1.82
CA LEU A 298 20.69 7.02 0.77
C LEU A 298 22.02 6.54 1.36
N ALA A 299 22.46 7.07 2.50
CA ALA A 299 23.70 6.68 3.15
C ALA A 299 23.66 5.23 3.63
N ILE A 300 22.57 4.79 4.27
CA ILE A 300 22.45 3.38 4.70
C ILE A 300 22.47 2.43 3.50
N ALA A 301 21.85 2.81 2.36
CA ALA A 301 21.84 2.01 1.14
C ALA A 301 23.23 1.83 0.51
N GLU A 302 24.23 2.64 0.91
CA GLU A 302 25.62 2.49 0.49
C GLU A 302 26.45 1.57 1.41
N THR A 303 25.87 1.11 2.53
CA THR A 303 26.55 0.24 3.50
C THR A 303 26.07 -1.21 3.39
N PRO A 304 26.92 -2.23 3.63
CA PRO A 304 26.48 -3.63 3.63
C PRO A 304 25.38 -3.92 4.65
N GLU A 305 25.44 -3.29 5.82
CA GLU A 305 24.46 -3.47 6.89
C GLU A 305 23.12 -2.83 6.53
N GLY A 306 23.12 -1.60 6.00
CA GLY A 306 21.91 -0.95 5.53
C GLY A 306 21.30 -1.59 4.29
N GLN A 307 22.12 -2.13 3.38
CA GLN A 307 21.61 -2.94 2.25
C GLN A 307 20.88 -4.18 2.75
N GLN A 308 21.43 -4.87 3.75
CA GLN A 308 20.75 -6.02 4.36
C GLN A 308 19.43 -5.58 5.02
N ALA A 309 19.43 -4.51 5.82
CA ALA A 309 18.21 -4.03 6.48
C ALA A 309 17.11 -3.60 5.50
N LEU A 310 17.49 -2.97 4.37
CA LEU A 310 16.55 -2.60 3.30
C LEU A 310 16.03 -3.85 2.57
N PHE A 311 16.89 -4.86 2.36
CA PHE A 311 16.52 -6.14 1.78
C PHE A 311 15.58 -6.93 2.69
N ASP A 312 15.81 -6.95 4.00
CA ASP A 312 14.98 -7.71 4.93
C ASP A 312 13.57 -7.10 5.03
N VAL A 313 13.47 -5.77 5.08
CA VAL A 313 12.17 -5.07 5.14
C VAL A 313 11.33 -5.34 3.90
N TYR A 314 11.83 -5.02 2.69
CA TYR A 314 11.04 -5.09 1.44
C TYR A 314 11.84 -5.57 0.23
N SER A 315 12.90 -6.34 0.41
CA SER A 315 13.75 -6.84 -0.68
C SER A 315 14.30 -5.70 -1.55
N ILE A 316 14.67 -4.58 -0.93
CA ILE A 316 15.18 -3.38 -1.60
C ILE A 316 16.71 -3.50 -1.75
N ASP A 317 17.20 -3.48 -2.99
CA ASP A 317 18.66 -3.52 -3.28
C ASP A 317 19.31 -2.13 -3.27
N GLY A 318 18.50 -1.08 -3.40
CA GLY A 318 18.98 0.29 -3.40
C GLY A 318 17.86 1.32 -3.43
N LEU A 319 18.23 2.57 -3.22
CA LEU A 319 17.31 3.71 -3.22
C LEU A 319 17.82 4.78 -4.18
N VAL A 320 16.88 5.41 -4.88
CA VAL A 320 17.13 6.56 -5.77
C VAL A 320 16.11 7.67 -5.47
N PRO A 321 16.39 8.92 -5.84
CA PRO A 321 15.38 9.98 -5.80
C PRO A 321 14.10 9.55 -6.54
N ALA A 322 12.94 9.83 -5.95
CA ALA A 322 11.67 9.41 -6.51
C ALA A 322 11.43 9.99 -7.92
N ASP A 323 10.99 9.15 -8.86
CA ASP A 323 10.51 9.59 -10.15
C ASP A 323 9.01 9.91 -10.08
N LEU A 324 8.70 11.19 -9.84
CA LEU A 324 7.32 11.64 -9.72
C LEU A 324 6.52 11.50 -11.02
N GLU A 325 7.17 11.53 -12.19
CA GLU A 325 6.49 11.30 -13.48
C GLU A 325 6.13 9.82 -13.62
N ALA A 326 6.98 8.90 -13.17
CA ALA A 326 6.65 7.47 -13.14
C ALA A 326 5.47 7.18 -12.20
N LEU A 327 5.37 7.88 -11.07
CA LEU A 327 4.23 7.79 -10.14
C LEU A 327 2.91 8.32 -10.73
N ASP A 328 2.94 9.17 -11.77
CA ASP A 328 1.72 9.60 -12.45
C ASP A 328 0.97 8.42 -13.10
N VAL A 329 1.69 7.36 -13.49
CA VAL A 329 1.08 6.12 -13.99
C VAL A 329 0.25 5.47 -12.89
N ALA A 330 0.81 5.34 -11.68
CA ALA A 330 0.09 4.80 -10.52
C ALA A 330 -1.10 5.70 -10.15
N ARG A 331 -0.96 7.03 -10.24
CA ARG A 331 -2.06 7.98 -10.00
C ARG A 331 -3.19 7.81 -11.02
N GLN A 332 -2.85 7.59 -12.30
CA GLN A 332 -3.86 7.36 -13.34
C GLN A 332 -4.61 6.04 -13.13
N VAL A 333 -3.90 4.96 -12.77
CA VAL A 333 -4.53 3.68 -12.39
C VAL A 333 -5.47 3.89 -11.21
N ALA A 334 -5.04 4.64 -10.18
CA ALA A 334 -5.87 4.91 -9.03
C ALA A 334 -7.13 5.72 -9.36
N ALA A 335 -7.00 6.75 -10.19
CA ALA A 335 -8.14 7.57 -10.62
C ALA A 335 -9.17 6.75 -11.42
N ASN A 336 -8.71 5.90 -12.34
CA ASN A 336 -9.57 5.01 -13.11
C ASN A 336 -10.34 4.02 -12.22
N PHE A 337 -9.75 3.66 -11.08
CA PHE A 337 -10.35 2.77 -10.10
C PHE A 337 -11.44 3.46 -9.26
N GLY A 338 -11.22 4.72 -8.87
CA GLY A 338 -12.12 5.49 -8.00
C GLY A 338 -13.30 6.18 -8.71
N ASP A 339 -13.30 6.29 -10.04
CA ASP A 339 -14.40 6.84 -10.84
C ASP A 339 -15.58 5.86 -11.02
N ARG A 340 -15.63 4.76 -10.27
CA ARG A 340 -16.55 3.64 -10.47
C ARG A 340 -17.38 3.30 -9.24
#